data_AF-A0A963WZL3-F1
#
_entry.id   AF-A0A963WZL3-F1
#
_cell.length_a   1.000
_cell.length_b   1.000
_cell.length_c   1.000
_cell.angle_alpha   90.00
_cell.angle_beta   90.00
_cell.angle_gamma   90.00
#
_symmetry.space_group_name_H-M   'P 1'
#
loop_
_entity.id
_entity.type
_entity.pdbx_description
1 polymer ?
#
loop_
_entity_poly.entity_id
_entity_poly.type
_entity_poly.pdbx_seq_one_letter_code
_entity_poly.pdbx_strand_id
1 'polypeptide(L)'
;MNHATDNLRGAFLALLAMGVYATHDVVVKTLGADYSAFQVVFFATLFGFPLVSVILLNDTKEANLRPKHPWWMALRTLCSVIAAPAVFFAFAVLPLAQVYVILFAAPLILTVLAVPILGETVRIRRWVAVIAGLAGVLIVMRPGQAALSLGHLAALTGAVCGAMISVISRKVGQAERAVVLLLFPMVGNFLAMAMALPFVYRPMPIEHLGLLAVIAVLGMIGAYLIIMAYRAGEAVIVAPMQYSQILWATGYGYLLFGETPDGATVFGAAVIIASGIYIVFREGRSGTSLNRPVLATGGRTETPATPRSSALQRLLSSAGGPRR
;
A
#
# COMPACT_ATOMS: atom_id res chain seq x y z
N MET A 1 9.53 30.72 0.02
CA MET A 1 8.96 29.61 -0.78
C MET A 1 7.46 29.60 -0.51
N ASN A 2 6.61 29.63 -1.54
CA ASN A 2 5.17 29.73 -1.37
C ASN A 2 4.62 28.38 -0.89
N HIS A 3 4.20 28.28 0.37
CA HIS A 3 3.63 27.06 0.94
C HIS A 3 2.47 26.49 0.09
N ALA A 4 1.70 27.35 -0.59
CA ALA A 4 0.63 26.94 -1.49
C ALA A 4 1.14 26.19 -2.74
N THR A 5 2.25 26.63 -3.35
CA THR A 5 2.80 25.98 -4.56
C THR A 5 3.44 24.64 -4.22
N ASP A 6 4.09 24.55 -3.06
CA ASP A 6 4.72 23.32 -2.57
C ASP A 6 3.65 22.25 -2.25
N ASN A 7 2.56 22.67 -1.61
CA ASN A 7 1.42 21.80 -1.33
C ASN A 7 0.68 21.34 -2.60
N LEU A 8 0.50 22.21 -3.59
CA LEU A 8 -0.08 21.82 -4.89
C LEU A 8 0.80 20.79 -5.61
N ARG A 9 2.12 20.99 -5.59
CA ARG A 9 3.09 20.03 -6.16
C ARG A 9 3.03 18.69 -5.44
N GLY A 10 2.97 18.70 -4.10
CA GLY A 10 2.80 17.49 -3.30
C GLY A 10 1.51 16.73 -3.64
N ALA A 11 0.39 17.44 -3.74
CA ALA A 11 -0.90 16.84 -4.13
C ALA A 11 -0.85 16.25 -5.54
N PHE A 12 -0.30 16.97 -6.52
CA PHE A 12 -0.17 16.49 -7.89
C PHE A 12 0.68 15.22 -7.99
N LEU A 13 1.85 15.20 -7.33
CA LEU A 13 2.71 14.02 -7.27
C LEU A 13 2.01 12.82 -6.63
N ALA A 14 1.18 13.06 -5.61
CA ALA A 14 0.40 12.01 -4.95
C ALA A 14 -0.69 11.44 -5.88
N LEU A 15 -1.41 12.31 -6.60
CA LEU A 15 -2.41 11.89 -7.59
C LEU A 15 -1.77 11.07 -8.71
N LEU A 16 -0.61 11.50 -9.21
CA LEU A 16 0.16 10.77 -10.21
C LEU A 16 0.60 9.40 -9.67
N ALA A 17 1.09 9.35 -8.43
CA ALA A 17 1.45 8.08 -7.78
C ALA A 17 0.25 7.13 -7.69
N MET A 18 -0.93 7.65 -7.33
CA MET A 18 -2.16 6.86 -7.26
C MET A 18 -2.61 6.33 -8.63
N GLY A 19 -2.46 7.14 -9.68
CA GLY A 19 -2.70 6.70 -11.07
C GLY A 19 -1.76 5.58 -11.49
N VAL A 20 -0.46 5.71 -11.19
CA VAL A 20 0.56 4.68 -11.46
C VAL A 20 0.26 3.38 -10.71
N TYR A 21 -0.11 3.46 -9.43
CA TYR A 21 -0.51 2.28 -8.66
C TYR A 21 -1.80 1.64 -9.20
N ALA A 22 -2.76 2.44 -9.66
CA ALA A 22 -3.96 1.90 -10.29
C ALA A 22 -3.63 1.20 -11.62
N THR A 23 -2.72 1.74 -12.43
CA THR A 23 -2.20 1.06 -13.63
C THR A 23 -1.47 -0.24 -13.28
N HIS A 24 -0.66 -0.25 -12.22
CA HIS A 24 -0.05 -1.48 -11.68
C HIS A 24 -1.11 -2.53 -11.37
N ASP A 25 -2.17 -2.14 -10.66
CA ASP A 25 -3.23 -3.06 -10.23
C ASP A 25 -4.08 -3.58 -11.40
N VAL A 26 -4.22 -2.79 -12.48
CA VAL A 26 -4.81 -3.24 -13.75
C VAL A 26 -4.00 -4.39 -14.35
N VAL A 27 -2.67 -4.25 -14.44
CA VAL A 27 -1.81 -5.33 -14.99
C VAL A 27 -1.87 -6.58 -14.11
N VAL A 28 -1.91 -6.40 -12.78
CA VAL A 28 -2.12 -7.51 -11.84
C VAL A 28 -3.45 -8.23 -12.11
N LYS A 29 -4.53 -7.48 -12.30
CA LYS A 29 -5.85 -8.04 -12.61
C LYS A 29 -5.87 -8.78 -13.95
N THR A 30 -5.26 -8.20 -14.99
CA THR A 30 -5.15 -8.84 -16.31
C THR A 30 -4.42 -10.19 -16.22
N LEU A 31 -3.27 -10.25 -15.54
CA LEU A 31 -2.54 -11.50 -15.36
C LEU A 31 -3.25 -12.48 -14.40
N GLY A 32 -4.00 -11.95 -13.43
CA GLY A 32 -4.76 -12.75 -12.47
C GLY A 32 -5.91 -13.56 -13.07
N ALA A 33 -6.33 -13.25 -14.30
CA ALA A 33 -7.31 -14.05 -15.03
C ALA A 33 -6.76 -15.43 -15.41
N ASP A 34 -5.47 -15.52 -15.74
CA ASP A 34 -4.85 -16.74 -16.27
C ASP A 34 -3.94 -17.45 -15.26
N TYR A 35 -3.35 -16.69 -14.34
CA TYR A 35 -2.33 -17.14 -13.40
C TYR A 35 -2.76 -17.01 -11.95
N SER A 36 -2.30 -17.96 -11.14
CA SER A 36 -2.45 -17.90 -9.69
C SER A 36 -1.73 -16.67 -9.11
N ALA A 37 -2.35 -16.02 -8.13
CA ALA A 37 -1.77 -14.86 -7.44
C ALA A 37 -0.37 -15.17 -6.86
N PHE A 38 -0.13 -16.38 -6.35
CA PHE A 38 1.17 -16.79 -5.84
C PHE A 38 2.26 -16.74 -6.93
N GLN A 39 1.94 -17.17 -8.15
CA GLN A 39 2.85 -17.14 -9.28
C GLN A 39 3.11 -15.70 -9.75
N VAL A 40 2.08 -14.86 -9.83
CA VAL A 40 2.24 -13.45 -10.21
C VAL A 40 3.10 -12.70 -9.19
N VAL A 41 2.87 -12.89 -7.89
CA VAL A 41 3.68 -12.28 -6.82
C VAL A 41 5.13 -12.78 -6.86
N PHE A 42 5.35 -14.07 -7.12
CA PHE A 42 6.70 -14.63 -7.24
C PHE A 42 7.52 -13.87 -8.30
N PHE A 43 7.02 -13.81 -9.53
CA PHE A 43 7.76 -13.19 -10.63
C PHE A 43 7.83 -11.67 -10.48
N ALA A 44 6.77 -11.00 -10.02
CA ALA A 44 6.82 -9.56 -9.74
C ALA A 44 7.88 -9.23 -8.67
N THR A 45 8.02 -10.08 -7.64
CA THR A 45 9.08 -9.92 -6.63
C THR A 45 10.46 -10.24 -7.21
N LEU A 46 10.58 -11.29 -8.03
CA LEU A 46 11.81 -11.67 -8.71
C LEU A 46 12.35 -10.53 -9.58
N PHE A 47 11.50 -9.93 -10.42
CA PHE A 47 11.86 -8.78 -11.26
C PHE A 47 12.06 -7.48 -10.46
N GLY A 48 11.56 -7.42 -9.22
CA GLY A 48 11.84 -6.32 -8.30
C GLY A 48 13.25 -6.34 -7.70
N PHE A 49 13.91 -7.50 -7.61
CA PHE A 49 15.25 -7.61 -7.00
C PHE A 49 16.32 -6.74 -7.66
N PRO A 50 16.48 -6.73 -9.01
CA PRO A 50 17.47 -5.88 -9.66
C PRO A 50 17.25 -4.39 -9.38
N LEU A 51 15.98 -3.97 -9.33
CA LEU A 51 15.65 -2.57 -9.08
C LEU A 51 16.03 -2.18 -7.65
N VAL A 52 15.75 -3.05 -6.68
CA VAL A 52 16.09 -2.83 -5.27
C VAL A 52 17.59 -2.96 -5.02
N SER A 53 18.30 -3.86 -5.71
CA SER A 53 19.74 -4.00 -5.57
C SER A 53 20.48 -2.73 -6.01
N VAL A 54 20.06 -2.09 -7.10
CA VAL A 54 20.60 -0.78 -7.54
C VAL A 54 20.41 0.29 -6.46
N ILE A 55 19.27 0.28 -5.77
CA ILE A 55 19.01 1.22 -4.67
C ILE A 55 19.95 0.96 -3.49
N LEU A 56 20.20 -0.30 -3.18
CA LEU A 56 21.04 -0.73 -2.05
C LEU A 56 22.53 -0.54 -2.29
N LEU A 57 23.01 -0.77 -3.52
CA LEU A 57 24.41 -0.57 -3.89
C LEU A 57 24.87 0.88 -3.72
N ASN A 58 23.92 1.82 -3.75
CA ASN A 58 24.20 3.23 -3.53
C ASN A 58 24.10 3.68 -2.05
N ASP A 59 23.74 2.79 -1.11
CA ASP A 59 23.75 3.06 0.34
C ASP A 59 25.12 2.65 0.92
N THR A 60 26.04 3.61 1.04
CA THR A 60 27.47 3.41 1.39
C THR A 60 27.75 3.07 2.87
N LYS A 61 26.73 2.73 3.68
CA LYS A 61 26.92 2.40 5.10
C LYS A 61 27.07 0.90 5.32
N GLU A 62 28.17 0.47 5.95
CA GLU A 62 28.45 -0.92 6.35
C GLU A 62 27.19 -1.65 6.81
N ALA A 63 26.83 -2.71 6.07
CA ALA A 63 25.50 -3.31 6.11
C ALA A 63 25.42 -4.46 7.14
N ASN A 64 25.21 -4.14 8.42
CA ASN A 64 24.63 -5.13 9.33
C ASN A 64 23.16 -5.36 8.94
N LEU A 65 22.86 -6.56 8.43
CA LEU A 65 21.52 -7.02 8.03
C LEU A 65 20.67 -7.53 9.19
N ARG A 66 21.23 -7.57 10.42
CA ARG A 66 20.50 -8.02 11.60
C ARG A 66 19.45 -6.96 12.02
N PRO A 67 18.15 -7.31 12.07
CA PRO A 67 17.12 -6.42 12.61
C PRO A 67 17.40 -6.15 14.10
N LYS A 68 17.15 -4.91 14.54
CA LYS A 68 17.21 -4.58 15.98
C LYS A 68 16.02 -5.17 16.75
N HIS A 69 14.89 -5.31 16.07
CA HIS A 69 13.62 -5.79 16.58
C HIS A 69 13.17 -7.01 15.77
N PRO A 70 13.83 -8.18 15.94
CA PRO A 70 13.63 -9.35 15.09
C PRO A 70 12.18 -9.85 15.08
N TRP A 71 11.49 -9.83 16.22
CA TRP A 71 10.09 -10.28 16.30
C TRP A 71 9.12 -9.37 15.55
N TRP A 72 9.31 -8.05 15.65
CA TRP A 72 8.50 -7.09 14.90
C TRP A 72 8.78 -7.17 13.39
N MET A 73 10.03 -7.41 13.01
CA MET A 73 10.42 -7.63 11.61
C MET A 73 9.84 -8.94 11.05
N ALA A 74 9.86 -10.02 11.84
CA ALA A 74 9.28 -11.30 11.47
C ALA A 74 7.76 -11.19 11.26
N LEU A 75 7.05 -10.56 12.21
CA LEU A 75 5.61 -10.32 12.09
C LEU A 75 5.29 -9.44 10.87
N ARG A 76 6.04 -8.36 10.65
CA ARG A 76 5.89 -7.51 9.45
C ARG A 76 6.06 -8.31 8.16
N THR A 77 7.10 -9.13 8.11
CA THR A 77 7.43 -9.97 6.94
C THR A 77 6.32 -10.99 6.70
N LEU A 78 5.85 -11.66 7.74
CA LEU A 78 4.72 -12.59 7.67
C LEU A 78 3.45 -11.90 7.15
N CYS A 79 3.10 -10.73 7.69
CA CYS A 79 1.97 -9.96 7.18
C CYS A 79 2.15 -9.58 5.71
N SER A 80 3.38 -9.27 5.28
CA SER A 80 3.66 -8.92 3.88
C SER A 80 3.52 -10.13 2.95
N VAL A 81 3.99 -11.30 3.38
CA VAL A 81 3.88 -12.58 2.67
C VAL A 81 2.44 -13.04 2.52
N ILE A 82 1.59 -12.77 3.52
CA ILE A 82 0.15 -13.07 3.45
C ILE A 82 -0.58 -12.03 2.61
N ALA A 83 -0.26 -10.74 2.78
CA ALA A 83 -0.98 -9.66 2.11
C ALA A 83 -0.81 -9.67 0.60
N ALA A 84 0.41 -9.89 0.09
CA ALA A 84 0.71 -9.79 -1.34
C ALA A 84 -0.17 -10.73 -2.19
N PRO A 85 -0.17 -12.06 -1.99
CA PRO A 85 -1.03 -12.97 -2.74
C PRO A 85 -2.52 -12.73 -2.46
N ALA A 86 -2.91 -12.36 -1.24
CA ALA A 86 -4.31 -12.08 -0.91
C ALA A 86 -4.86 -10.87 -1.69
N VAL A 87 -4.11 -9.77 -1.76
CA VAL A 87 -4.51 -8.57 -2.50
C VAL A 87 -4.51 -8.83 -4.01
N PHE A 88 -3.51 -9.54 -4.53
CA PHE A 88 -3.45 -9.88 -5.95
C PHE A 88 -4.61 -10.79 -6.35
N PHE A 89 -4.92 -11.78 -5.51
CA PHE A 89 -6.09 -12.63 -5.70
C PHE A 89 -7.39 -11.84 -5.65
N ALA A 90 -7.53 -10.90 -4.71
CA ALA A 90 -8.72 -10.04 -4.62
C ALA A 90 -8.93 -9.24 -5.91
N PHE A 91 -7.89 -8.64 -6.49
CA PHE A 91 -8.00 -7.93 -7.76
C PHE A 91 -8.31 -8.83 -8.95
N ALA A 92 -7.78 -10.06 -8.96
CA ALA A 92 -8.07 -11.02 -10.01
C ALA A 92 -9.56 -11.37 -10.06
N VAL A 93 -10.23 -11.52 -8.91
CA VAL A 93 -11.59 -12.09 -8.83
C VAL A 93 -12.70 -11.09 -8.49
N LEU A 94 -12.37 -9.86 -8.09
CA LEU A 94 -13.35 -8.81 -7.76
C LEU A 94 -13.19 -7.58 -8.66
N PRO A 95 -14.26 -6.77 -8.78
CA PRO A 95 -14.17 -5.47 -9.42
C PRO A 95 -13.14 -4.55 -8.73
N LEU A 96 -12.37 -3.81 -9.53
CA LEU A 96 -11.25 -2.99 -9.02
C LEU A 96 -11.72 -2.02 -7.92
N ALA A 97 -12.81 -1.29 -8.18
CA ALA A 97 -13.37 -0.32 -7.24
C ALA A 97 -13.73 -0.97 -5.89
N GLN A 98 -14.33 -2.18 -5.92
CA GLN A 98 -14.72 -2.89 -4.70
C GLN A 98 -13.50 -3.25 -3.84
N VAL A 99 -12.41 -3.71 -4.47
CA VAL A 99 -11.16 -4.05 -3.78
C VAL A 99 -10.55 -2.82 -3.10
N TYR A 100 -10.51 -1.67 -3.78
CA TYR A 100 -9.99 -0.44 -3.16
C TYR A 100 -10.80 0.01 -1.95
N VAL A 101 -12.13 -0.06 -2.03
CA VAL A 101 -13.01 0.33 -0.91
C VAL A 101 -12.74 -0.54 0.32
N ILE A 102 -12.59 -1.86 0.15
CA ILE A 102 -12.25 -2.77 1.26
C ILE A 102 -10.83 -2.49 1.79
N LEU A 103 -9.85 -2.27 0.91
CA LEU A 103 -8.47 -2.00 1.33
C LEU A 103 -8.32 -0.66 2.07
N PHE A 104 -9.18 0.32 1.79
CA PHE A 104 -9.27 1.56 2.55
C PHE A 104 -9.94 1.44 3.91
N ALA A 105 -10.30 0.23 4.34
CA ALA A 105 -10.49 -0.08 5.75
C ALA A 105 -9.17 -0.05 6.54
N ALA A 106 -8.01 -0.26 5.89
CA ALA A 106 -6.72 -0.38 6.57
C ALA A 106 -6.37 0.81 7.48
N PRO A 107 -6.58 2.09 7.11
CA PRO A 107 -6.36 3.23 8.01
C PRO A 107 -7.25 3.22 9.26
N LEU A 108 -8.48 2.71 9.14
CA LEU A 108 -9.42 2.58 10.25
C LEU A 108 -8.99 1.44 11.19
N ILE A 109 -8.63 0.29 10.61
CA ILE A 109 -8.08 -0.86 11.36
C ILE A 109 -6.78 -0.47 12.06
N LEU A 110 -5.91 0.30 11.40
CA LEU A 110 -4.69 0.82 11.99
C LEU A 110 -4.98 1.71 13.20
N THR A 111 -6.02 2.54 13.13
CA THR A 111 -6.45 3.35 14.28
C THR A 111 -6.80 2.48 15.48
N VAL A 112 -7.51 1.38 15.27
CA VAL A 112 -7.87 0.41 16.32
C VAL A 112 -6.62 -0.30 16.85
N LEU A 113 -5.76 -0.82 15.97
CA LEU A 113 -4.53 -1.53 16.34
C LEU A 113 -3.50 -0.64 17.05
N ALA A 114 -3.53 0.67 16.79
CA ALA A 114 -2.61 1.60 17.42
C ALA A 114 -2.85 1.75 18.93
N VAL A 115 -4.07 1.54 19.42
CA VAL A 115 -4.39 1.62 20.84
C VAL A 115 -3.58 0.57 21.65
N PRO A 116 -3.70 -0.74 21.40
CA PRO A 116 -2.94 -1.74 22.18
C PRO A 116 -1.44 -1.77 21.87
N ILE A 117 -1.01 -1.50 20.63
CA ILE A 117 0.39 -1.69 20.22
C ILE A 117 1.27 -0.46 20.50
N LEU A 118 0.72 0.74 20.28
CA LEU A 118 1.42 2.01 20.51
C LEU A 118 1.04 2.65 21.84
N GLY A 119 -0.07 2.25 22.48
CA GLY A 119 -0.58 2.90 23.69
C GLY A 119 -1.28 4.22 23.40
N GLU A 120 -1.77 4.43 22.16
CA GLU A 120 -2.42 5.68 21.77
C GLU A 120 -3.82 5.81 22.40
N THR A 121 -4.15 7.00 22.89
CA THR A 121 -5.49 7.31 23.38
C THR A 121 -6.34 7.92 22.27
N VAL A 122 -7.39 7.21 21.87
CA VAL A 122 -8.29 7.62 20.79
C VAL A 122 -9.53 8.30 21.38
N ARG A 123 -9.73 9.57 21.04
CA ARG A 123 -10.93 10.33 21.46
C ARG A 123 -12.20 9.76 20.83
N ILE A 124 -13.34 9.86 21.52
CA ILE A 124 -14.64 9.32 21.08
C ILE A 124 -15.03 9.69 19.63
N ARG A 125 -14.69 10.90 19.20
CA ARG A 125 -15.00 11.40 17.86
C ARG A 125 -14.25 10.65 16.75
N ARG A 126 -13.05 10.13 17.05
CA ARG A 126 -12.28 9.30 16.11
C ARG A 126 -12.83 7.86 16.09
N TRP A 127 -13.32 7.36 17.22
CA TRP A 127 -14.07 6.10 17.25
C TRP A 127 -15.33 6.14 16.41
N VAL A 128 -16.09 7.24 16.44
CA VAL A 128 -17.27 7.40 15.57
C VAL A 128 -16.89 7.32 14.09
N ALA A 129 -15.80 8.00 13.67
CA ALA A 129 -15.33 7.94 12.28
C ALA A 129 -14.83 6.52 11.88
N VAL A 130 -14.18 5.81 12.81
CA VAL A 130 -13.76 4.42 12.59
C VAL A 130 -14.95 3.49 12.42
N ILE A 131 -15.94 3.58 13.31
CA ILE A 131 -17.16 2.76 13.25
C ILE A 131 -17.94 3.07 11.96
N ALA A 132 -18.10 4.35 11.61
CA ALA A 132 -18.77 4.75 10.38
C ALA A 132 -18.05 4.23 9.13
N GLY A 133 -16.72 4.35 9.07
CA GLY A 133 -15.95 3.85 7.94
C GLY A 133 -15.95 2.32 7.85
N LEU A 134 -15.90 1.60 8.97
CA LEU A 134 -16.05 0.13 8.99
C LEU A 134 -17.46 -0.31 8.55
N ALA A 135 -18.50 0.45 8.90
CA ALA A 135 -19.84 0.23 8.35
C ALA A 135 -19.88 0.42 6.82
N GLY A 136 -19.13 1.39 6.29
CA GLY A 136 -18.91 1.55 4.84
C GLY A 136 -18.36 0.29 4.17
N VAL A 137 -17.43 -0.42 4.83
CA VAL A 137 -16.89 -1.70 4.34
C VAL A 137 -17.96 -2.78 4.33
N LEU A 138 -18.77 -2.88 5.40
CA LEU A 138 -19.87 -3.85 5.48
C LEU A 138 -20.92 -3.60 4.39
N ILE A 139 -21.21 -2.34 4.08
CA ILE A 139 -22.11 -1.96 2.99
C ILE A 139 -21.62 -2.51 1.65
N VAL A 140 -20.31 -2.40 1.37
CA VAL A 140 -19.72 -2.88 0.11
C VAL A 140 -19.62 -4.40 0.07
N MET A 141 -19.40 -5.05 1.21
CA MET A 141 -19.38 -6.51 1.30
C MET A 141 -20.78 -7.13 1.20
N ARG A 142 -21.86 -6.37 1.48
CA ARG A 142 -23.26 -6.82 1.47
C ARG A 142 -23.47 -8.23 2.03
N PRO A 143 -23.06 -8.50 3.29
CA PRO A 143 -23.23 -9.82 3.87
C PRO A 143 -24.72 -10.23 3.84
N GLY A 144 -25.04 -11.34 3.17
CA GLY A 144 -26.39 -11.91 3.11
C GLY A 144 -27.22 -11.54 1.87
N GLN A 145 -26.81 -10.54 1.07
CA GLN A 145 -27.48 -10.21 -0.21
C GLN A 145 -26.66 -10.66 -1.43
N ALA A 146 -25.34 -10.71 -1.29
CA ALA A 146 -24.43 -11.30 -2.26
C ALA A 146 -23.60 -12.39 -1.58
N ALA A 147 -23.20 -13.42 -2.33
CA ALA A 147 -22.32 -14.46 -1.81
C ALA A 147 -20.95 -13.85 -1.47
N LEU A 148 -20.57 -13.89 -0.19
CA LEU A 148 -19.24 -13.52 0.24
C LEU A 148 -18.22 -14.49 -0.36
N SER A 149 -17.54 -14.05 -1.41
CA SER A 149 -16.52 -14.83 -2.08
C SER A 149 -15.18 -14.79 -1.33
N LEU A 150 -14.30 -15.75 -1.62
CA LEU A 150 -12.93 -15.77 -1.12
C LEU A 150 -12.16 -14.48 -1.46
N GLY A 151 -12.52 -13.78 -2.55
CA GLY A 151 -11.93 -12.49 -2.90
C GLY A 151 -12.18 -11.40 -1.87
N HIS A 152 -13.37 -11.37 -1.26
CA HIS A 152 -13.71 -10.39 -0.23
C HIS A 152 -12.91 -10.65 1.05
N LEU A 153 -12.79 -11.92 1.44
CA LEU A 153 -11.96 -12.35 2.55
C LEU A 153 -10.49 -11.96 2.30
N ALA A 154 -9.98 -12.22 1.10
CA ALA A 154 -8.61 -11.91 0.71
C ALA A 154 -8.33 -10.39 0.74
N ALA A 155 -9.27 -9.57 0.25
CA ALA A 155 -9.16 -8.11 0.34
C ALA A 155 -9.13 -7.62 1.81
N LEU A 156 -9.99 -8.18 2.67
CA LEU A 156 -10.03 -7.84 4.09
C LEU A 156 -8.75 -8.30 4.82
N THR A 157 -8.24 -9.50 4.51
CA THR A 157 -6.94 -9.97 5.00
C THR A 157 -5.82 -9.01 4.58
N GLY A 158 -5.83 -8.57 3.32
CA GLY A 158 -4.92 -7.53 2.82
C GLY A 158 -5.01 -6.23 3.63
N ALA A 159 -6.22 -5.76 3.94
CA ALA A 159 -6.44 -4.56 4.74
C ALA A 159 -5.90 -4.70 6.18
N VAL A 160 -6.15 -5.84 6.82
CA VAL A 160 -5.67 -6.14 8.19
C VAL A 160 -4.15 -6.26 8.22
N CYS A 161 -3.56 -7.04 7.32
CA CYS A 161 -2.11 -7.18 7.23
C CYS A 161 -1.45 -5.83 6.89
N GLY A 162 -2.05 -5.04 5.99
CA GLY A 162 -1.57 -3.71 5.65
C GLY A 162 -1.62 -2.72 6.83
N ALA A 163 -2.69 -2.78 7.63
CA ALA A 163 -2.78 -2.03 8.88
C ALA A 163 -1.70 -2.44 9.88
N MET A 164 -1.47 -3.75 10.05
CA MET A 164 -0.42 -4.28 10.92
C MET A 164 0.99 -3.84 10.46
N ILE A 165 1.30 -3.99 9.17
CA ILE A 165 2.56 -3.52 8.56
C ILE A 165 2.75 -2.03 8.85
N SER A 166 1.70 -1.23 8.71
CA SER A 166 1.74 0.21 8.93
C SER A 166 1.96 0.56 10.42
N VAL A 167 1.29 -0.13 11.34
CA VAL A 167 1.50 0.01 12.81
C VAL A 167 2.92 -0.36 13.21
N ILE A 168 3.44 -1.49 12.72
CA ILE A 168 4.81 -1.92 13.00
C ILE A 168 5.82 -0.89 12.47
N SER A 169 5.58 -0.35 11.28
CA SER A 169 6.40 0.73 10.73
C SER A 169 6.39 1.99 11.59
N ARG A 170 5.27 2.31 12.27
CA ARG A 170 5.23 3.41 13.26
C ARG A 170 6.03 3.08 14.52
N LYS A 171 5.94 1.84 15.02
CA LYS A 171 6.57 1.40 16.27
C LYS A 171 8.09 1.28 16.18
N VAL A 172 8.61 0.56 15.17
CA VAL A 172 10.05 0.20 15.08
C VAL A 172 10.73 0.76 13.83
N GLY A 173 9.97 1.36 12.91
CA GLY A 173 10.49 1.73 11.60
C GLY A 173 11.58 2.80 11.61
N GLN A 174 11.67 3.65 12.64
CA GLN A 174 12.79 4.61 12.77
C GLN A 174 14.05 3.98 13.38
N ALA A 175 13.88 2.95 14.21
CA ALA A 175 15.00 2.23 14.83
C ALA A 175 15.68 1.29 13.82
N GLU A 176 14.91 0.76 12.88
CA GLU A 176 15.32 -0.18 11.84
C GLU A 176 15.92 0.51 10.61
N ARG A 177 16.88 -0.19 9.98
CA ARG A 177 17.50 0.29 8.74
C ARG A 177 16.55 0.11 7.54
N ALA A 178 16.65 1.03 6.58
CA ALA A 178 15.85 0.98 5.36
C ALA A 178 16.06 -0.32 4.57
N VAL A 179 17.31 -0.79 4.47
CA VAL A 179 17.66 -2.07 3.82
C VAL A 179 16.96 -3.27 4.46
N VAL A 180 16.93 -3.35 5.80
CA VAL A 180 16.30 -4.47 6.52
C VAL A 180 14.80 -4.49 6.24
N LEU A 181 14.17 -3.33 6.32
CA LEU A 181 12.72 -3.21 6.13
C LEU A 181 12.26 -3.47 4.70
N LEU A 182 13.17 -3.38 3.72
CA LEU A 182 12.92 -3.68 2.32
C LEU A 182 13.25 -5.14 2.00
N LEU A 183 14.46 -5.59 2.34
CA LEU A 183 14.94 -6.93 1.99
C LEU A 183 14.17 -8.05 2.71
N PHE A 184 13.81 -7.88 3.99
CA PHE A 184 13.14 -8.96 4.73
C PHE A 184 11.78 -9.33 4.13
N PRO A 185 10.85 -8.37 3.89
CA PRO A 185 9.61 -8.65 3.17
C PRO A 185 9.82 -9.18 1.75
N MET A 186 10.81 -8.66 1.00
CA MET A 186 11.12 -9.13 -0.36
C MET A 186 11.59 -10.57 -0.38
N VAL A 187 12.60 -10.91 0.40
CA VAL A 187 13.14 -12.27 0.49
C VAL A 187 12.09 -13.21 1.07
N GLY A 188 11.34 -12.77 2.08
CA GLY A 188 10.23 -13.54 2.63
C GLY A 188 9.17 -13.88 1.59
N ASN A 189 8.75 -12.91 0.77
CA ASN A 189 7.82 -13.14 -0.34
C ASN A 189 8.43 -14.06 -1.39
N PHE A 190 9.66 -13.80 -1.81
CA PHE A 190 10.33 -14.62 -2.80
C PHE A 190 10.40 -16.10 -2.37
N LEU A 191 10.88 -16.38 -1.16
CA LEU A 191 11.01 -17.74 -0.64
C LEU A 191 9.64 -18.41 -0.44
N ALA A 192 8.68 -17.71 0.15
CA ALA A 192 7.35 -18.25 0.38
C ALA A 192 6.62 -18.56 -0.93
N MET A 193 6.67 -17.65 -1.89
CA MET A 193 6.06 -17.87 -3.20
C MET A 193 6.83 -18.91 -4.02
N ALA A 194 8.16 -19.00 -3.88
CA ALA A 194 8.97 -20.06 -4.51
C ALA A 194 8.54 -21.45 -4.02
N MET A 195 8.26 -21.61 -2.72
CA MET A 195 7.75 -22.85 -2.16
C MET A 195 6.34 -23.18 -2.64
N ALA A 196 5.50 -22.17 -2.88
CA ALA A 196 4.15 -22.35 -3.42
C ALA A 196 4.14 -22.62 -4.94
N LEU A 197 5.16 -22.17 -5.66
CA LEU A 197 5.21 -22.17 -7.13
C LEU A 197 5.02 -23.56 -7.75
N PRO A 198 5.64 -24.67 -7.30
CA PRO A 198 5.47 -25.99 -7.89
C PRO A 198 4.02 -26.48 -7.93
N PHE A 199 3.16 -25.99 -7.03
CA PHE A 199 1.76 -26.41 -6.92
C PHE A 199 0.83 -25.64 -7.87
N VAL A 200 1.24 -24.48 -8.35
CA VAL A 200 0.37 -23.55 -9.10
C VAL A 200 0.96 -23.08 -10.42
N TYR A 201 2.20 -23.48 -10.72
CA TYR A 201 2.95 -22.98 -11.87
C TYR A 201 2.28 -23.33 -13.19
N ARG A 202 2.06 -22.31 -14.00
CA ARG A 202 1.70 -22.42 -15.42
C ARG A 202 2.75 -21.73 -16.28
N PRO A 203 3.21 -22.32 -17.39
CA PRO A 203 4.12 -21.65 -18.31
C PRO A 203 3.58 -20.28 -18.75
N MET A 204 4.45 -19.27 -18.73
CA MET A 204 4.11 -17.92 -19.17
C MET A 204 4.80 -17.60 -20.49
N PRO A 205 4.08 -17.01 -21.48
CA PRO A 205 4.72 -16.44 -22.65
C PRO A 205 5.57 -15.22 -22.24
N ILE A 206 6.52 -14.86 -23.11
CA ILE A 206 7.45 -13.75 -22.86
C ILE A 206 6.72 -12.41 -22.63
N GLU A 207 5.56 -12.24 -23.25
CA GLU A 207 4.70 -11.06 -23.11
C GLU A 207 4.19 -10.90 -21.67
N HIS A 208 3.73 -12.00 -21.05
CA HIS A 208 3.25 -12.01 -19.67
C HIS A 208 4.39 -11.83 -18.66
N LEU A 209 5.58 -12.38 -18.96
CA LEU A 209 6.79 -12.09 -18.19
C LEU A 209 7.18 -10.61 -18.30
N GLY A 210 7.04 -9.99 -19.47
CA GLY A 210 7.21 -8.56 -19.67
C GLY A 210 6.25 -7.73 -18.81
N LEU A 211 4.97 -8.13 -18.74
CA LEU A 211 3.98 -7.48 -17.87
C LEU A 211 4.32 -7.60 -16.38
N LEU A 212 4.92 -8.71 -15.94
CA LEU A 212 5.40 -8.86 -14.56
C LEU A 212 6.57 -7.91 -14.25
N ALA A 213 7.46 -7.68 -15.21
CA ALA A 213 8.51 -6.66 -15.06
C ALA A 213 7.91 -5.25 -15.02
N VAL A 214 6.88 -4.97 -15.82
CA VAL A 214 6.12 -3.71 -15.77
C VAL A 214 5.47 -3.51 -14.40
N ILE A 215 4.89 -4.54 -13.79
CA ILE A 215 4.37 -4.48 -12.41
C ILE A 215 5.47 -4.03 -11.44
N ALA A 216 6.66 -4.66 -11.49
CA ALA A 216 7.77 -4.30 -10.60
C ALA A 216 8.21 -2.83 -10.79
N VAL A 217 8.32 -2.37 -12.04
CA VAL A 217 8.71 -1.00 -12.39
C VAL A 217 7.66 0.01 -11.96
N LEU A 218 6.38 -0.22 -12.27
CA LEU A 218 5.28 0.67 -11.87
C LEU A 218 5.18 0.77 -10.34
N GLY A 219 5.35 -0.35 -9.63
CA GLY A 219 5.38 -0.36 -8.17
C GLY A 219 6.50 0.55 -7.64
N MET A 220 7.70 0.45 -8.20
CA MET A 220 8.83 1.31 -7.82
C MET A 220 8.59 2.78 -8.15
N ILE A 221 8.05 3.10 -9.33
CA ILE A 221 7.73 4.48 -9.73
C ILE A 221 6.67 5.06 -8.80
N GLY A 222 5.60 4.31 -8.51
CA GLY A 222 4.56 4.74 -7.56
C GLY A 222 5.14 5.03 -6.18
N ALA A 223 6.03 4.15 -5.70
CA ALA A 223 6.72 4.33 -4.42
C ALA A 223 7.61 5.58 -4.43
N TYR A 224 8.36 5.79 -5.50
CA TYR A 224 9.17 7.00 -5.67
C TYR A 224 8.33 8.28 -5.64
N LEU A 225 7.24 8.32 -6.41
CA LEU A 225 6.37 9.48 -6.53
C LEU A 225 5.69 9.83 -5.21
N ILE A 226 5.22 8.84 -4.45
CA ILE A 226 4.60 9.11 -3.14
C ILE A 226 5.63 9.65 -2.13
N ILE A 227 6.88 9.21 -2.20
CA ILE A 227 7.97 9.77 -1.39
C ILE A 227 8.21 11.23 -1.77
N MET A 228 8.23 11.56 -3.06
CA MET A 228 8.37 12.93 -3.54
C MET A 228 7.18 13.80 -3.12
N ALA A 229 5.96 13.25 -3.14
CA ALA A 229 4.76 13.95 -2.70
C ALA A 229 4.86 14.38 -1.23
N TYR A 230 5.21 13.46 -0.33
CA TYR A 230 5.40 13.77 1.10
C TYR A 230 6.61 14.66 1.40
N ARG A 231 7.56 14.78 0.46
CA ARG A 231 8.67 15.74 0.56
C ARG A 231 8.27 17.14 0.09
N ALA A 232 7.39 17.23 -0.90
CA ALA A 232 6.97 18.49 -1.49
C ALA A 232 5.84 19.16 -0.70
N GLY A 233 4.90 18.39 -0.14
CA GLY A 233 3.73 18.94 0.55
C GLY A 233 3.48 18.33 1.92
N GLU A 234 2.62 19.01 2.68
CA GLU A 234 2.21 18.56 4.00
C GLU A 234 1.40 17.25 3.95
N ALA A 235 1.62 16.38 4.94
CA ALA A 235 0.96 15.08 5.02
C ALA A 235 -0.58 15.18 5.04
N VAL A 236 -1.13 16.25 5.60
CA VAL A 236 -2.58 16.53 5.65
C VAL A 236 -3.17 16.72 4.24
N ILE A 237 -2.37 17.19 3.29
CA ILE A 237 -2.81 17.42 1.90
C ILE A 237 -2.51 16.20 1.03
N VAL A 238 -1.38 15.54 1.25
CA VAL A 238 -0.95 14.37 0.47
C VAL A 238 -1.77 13.12 0.82
N ALA A 239 -2.06 12.88 2.10
CA ALA A 239 -2.71 11.64 2.55
C ALA A 239 -4.11 11.40 1.97
N PRO A 240 -5.01 12.40 1.83
CA PRO A 240 -6.31 12.21 1.19
C PRO A 240 -6.23 11.82 -0.29
N MET A 241 -5.12 12.13 -0.97
CA MET A 241 -4.98 11.84 -2.40
C MET A 241 -5.02 10.34 -2.69
N GLN A 242 -4.74 9.48 -1.70
CA GLN A 242 -4.88 8.03 -1.85
C GLN A 242 -6.29 7.61 -2.27
N TYR A 243 -7.33 8.31 -1.80
CA TYR A 243 -8.72 7.98 -2.11
C TYR A 243 -9.05 8.14 -3.60
N SER A 244 -8.25 8.92 -4.35
CA SER A 244 -8.38 9.03 -5.80
C SER A 244 -8.20 7.69 -6.52
N GLN A 245 -7.56 6.69 -5.91
CA GLN A 245 -7.45 5.36 -6.51
C GLN A 245 -8.82 4.73 -6.80
N ILE A 246 -9.87 5.04 -6.03
CA ILE A 246 -11.23 4.56 -6.35
C ILE A 246 -11.71 5.15 -7.67
N LEU A 247 -11.38 6.41 -7.97
CA LEU A 247 -11.74 7.06 -9.22
C LEU A 247 -10.98 6.42 -10.39
N TRP A 248 -9.67 6.22 -10.25
CA TRP A 248 -8.86 5.52 -11.25
C TRP A 248 -9.35 4.08 -11.48
N ALA A 249 -9.65 3.36 -10.40
CA ALA A 249 -10.17 2.00 -10.44
C ALA A 249 -11.53 1.90 -11.12
N THR A 250 -12.41 2.88 -10.89
CA THR A 250 -13.70 2.96 -11.57
C THR A 250 -13.51 3.24 -13.06
N GLY A 251 -12.61 4.15 -13.42
CA GLY A 251 -12.28 4.46 -14.81
C GLY A 251 -11.69 3.27 -15.55
N TYR A 252 -10.67 2.61 -14.98
CA TYR A 252 -10.07 1.42 -15.57
C TYR A 252 -11.02 0.23 -15.58
N GLY A 253 -11.79 0.03 -14.51
CA GLY A 253 -12.83 -1.00 -14.44
C GLY A 253 -13.82 -0.87 -15.59
N TYR A 254 -14.35 0.34 -15.80
CA TYR A 254 -15.28 0.62 -16.89
C TYR A 254 -14.65 0.44 -18.28
N LEU A 255 -13.48 1.03 -18.52
CA LEU A 255 -12.85 1.08 -19.84
C LEU A 255 -12.23 -0.24 -20.29
N LEU A 256 -11.65 -1.02 -19.37
CA LEU A 256 -10.86 -2.21 -19.69
C LEU A 256 -11.57 -3.52 -19.35
N PHE A 257 -12.45 -3.50 -18.32
CA PHE A 257 -13.07 -4.71 -17.78
C PHE A 257 -14.61 -4.70 -17.87
N GLY A 258 -15.22 -3.62 -18.39
CA GLY A 258 -16.67 -3.46 -18.43
C GLY A 258 -17.33 -3.43 -17.05
N GLU A 259 -16.57 -3.08 -16.00
CA GLU A 259 -17.03 -3.06 -14.62
C GLU A 259 -17.67 -1.70 -14.29
N THR A 260 -18.93 -1.72 -13.87
CA THR A 260 -19.59 -0.54 -13.30
C THR A 260 -19.79 -0.72 -11.80
N PRO A 261 -19.31 0.21 -10.95
CA PRO A 261 -19.54 0.11 -9.51
C PRO A 261 -21.03 0.22 -9.23
N ASP A 262 -21.53 -0.71 -8.43
CA ASP A 262 -22.93 -0.72 -8.04
C ASP A 262 -23.24 0.35 -6.97
N GLY A 263 -24.53 0.59 -6.71
CA GLY A 263 -24.95 1.64 -5.77
C GLY A 263 -24.38 1.47 -4.35
N ALA A 264 -24.16 0.23 -3.88
CA ALA A 264 -23.54 0.04 -2.56
C ALA A 264 -22.03 0.29 -2.58
N THR A 265 -21.32 -0.09 -3.65
CA THR A 265 -19.89 0.23 -3.77
C THR A 265 -19.70 1.75 -3.78
N VAL A 266 -20.54 2.49 -4.50
CA VAL A 266 -20.51 3.96 -4.53
C VAL A 266 -20.83 4.55 -3.15
N PHE A 267 -21.90 4.08 -2.51
CA PHE A 267 -22.30 4.59 -1.19
C PHE A 267 -21.27 4.25 -0.10
N GLY A 268 -20.79 3.01 -0.05
CA GLY A 268 -19.75 2.59 0.88
C GLY A 268 -18.43 3.31 0.64
N ALA A 269 -18.02 3.52 -0.61
CA ALA A 269 -16.88 4.36 -0.96
C ALA A 269 -17.03 5.78 -0.41
N ALA A 270 -18.19 6.41 -0.61
CA ALA A 270 -18.46 7.76 -0.11
C ALA A 270 -18.34 7.83 1.42
N VAL A 271 -18.89 6.84 2.14
CA VAL A 271 -18.79 6.76 3.61
C VAL A 271 -17.34 6.60 4.08
N ILE A 272 -16.56 5.73 3.43
CA ILE A 272 -15.14 5.51 3.78
C ILE A 272 -14.30 6.76 3.49
N ILE A 273 -14.47 7.36 2.32
CA ILE A 273 -13.74 8.57 1.92
C ILE A 273 -14.08 9.71 2.89
N ALA A 274 -15.36 9.94 3.19
CA ALA A 274 -15.79 10.97 4.15
C ALA A 274 -15.18 10.73 5.54
N SER A 275 -15.21 9.48 6.03
CA SER A 275 -14.65 9.11 7.33
C SER A 275 -13.13 9.32 7.38
N GLY A 276 -12.43 8.93 6.32
CA GLY A 276 -10.99 9.10 6.17
C GLY A 276 -10.56 10.56 6.12
N ILE A 277 -11.20 11.35 5.25
CA ILE A 277 -11.01 12.80 5.13
C ILE A 277 -11.28 13.49 6.47
N TYR A 278 -12.38 13.13 7.15
CA TYR A 278 -12.72 13.70 8.46
C TYR A 278 -11.62 13.50 9.49
N ILE A 279 -11.00 12.31 9.52
CA ILE A 279 -9.87 12.02 10.41
C ILE A 279 -8.67 12.93 10.05
N VAL A 280 -8.31 13.03 8.76
CA VAL A 280 -7.16 13.83 8.30
C VAL A 280 -7.31 15.32 8.66
N PHE A 281 -8.39 15.95 8.22
CA PHE A 281 -8.54 17.40 8.28
C PHE A 281 -8.67 17.92 9.70
N ARG A 282 -9.18 17.08 10.61
CA ARG A 282 -9.34 17.46 12.01
C ARG A 282 -8.04 17.31 12.80
N GLU A 283 -7.23 16.31 12.48
CA GLU A 283 -5.93 16.11 13.10
C GLU A 283 -4.96 17.23 12.69
N GLY A 284 -5.02 17.69 11.43
CA GLY A 284 -4.25 18.87 10.98
C GLY A 284 -4.62 20.19 11.67
N ARG A 285 -5.88 20.35 12.14
CA ARG A 285 -6.34 21.57 12.83
C ARG A 285 -6.14 21.54 14.35
N SER A 286 -5.96 20.36 14.93
CA SER A 286 -5.72 20.20 16.37
C SER A 286 -4.22 20.00 16.53
N GLY A 287 -3.45 21.07 16.76
CA GLY A 287 -1.99 21.03 16.92
C GLY A 287 -1.49 20.25 18.16
N THR A 288 -1.96 19.03 18.37
CA THR A 288 -1.87 18.27 19.63
C THR A 288 -1.51 16.79 19.44
N SER A 289 -0.96 16.38 18.30
CA SER A 289 -0.22 15.12 18.23
C SER A 289 1.24 15.35 17.84
N LEU A 290 2.10 15.39 18.85
CA LEU A 290 3.56 15.21 18.75
C LEU A 290 3.94 13.84 18.15
N ASN A 291 2.97 12.97 17.88
CA ASN A 291 3.14 11.70 17.20
C ASN A 291 2.57 11.77 15.79
N ARG A 292 3.43 11.43 14.81
CA ARG A 292 3.15 11.39 13.36
C ARG A 292 1.71 10.95 13.06
N PRO A 293 0.97 11.72 12.22
CA PRO A 293 -0.39 11.38 11.87
C PRO A 293 -0.42 9.95 11.33
N VAL A 294 -1.43 9.23 11.79
CA VAL A 294 -1.79 7.82 11.48
C VAL A 294 -1.75 7.52 9.98
N LEU A 295 -1.83 8.56 9.16
CA LEU A 295 -1.95 8.52 7.72
C LEU A 295 -0.65 8.90 6.98
N ALA A 296 0.38 9.44 7.64
CA ALA A 296 1.69 9.68 7.01
C ALA A 296 2.41 8.39 6.60
N THR A 297 1.94 7.23 7.09
CA THR A 297 2.39 5.90 6.67
C THR A 297 1.34 5.17 5.81
N GLY A 298 0.17 5.78 5.62
CA GLY A 298 -0.98 5.18 4.93
C GLY A 298 -0.94 5.38 3.42
N GLY A 299 0.24 5.29 2.79
CA GLY A 299 0.28 4.89 1.39
C GLY A 299 0.02 3.39 1.37
N ARG A 300 -0.88 2.95 0.48
CA ARG A 300 -1.19 1.55 0.21
C ARG A 300 0.07 0.67 0.37
N THR A 301 -0.09 -0.39 1.18
CA THR A 301 0.87 -1.47 1.51
C THR A 301 2.14 -1.46 0.69
N GLU A 302 3.30 -1.46 1.34
CA GLU A 302 4.58 -1.79 0.71
C GLU A 302 4.44 -3.14 -0.01
N THR A 303 4.09 -3.11 -1.31
CA THR A 303 4.18 -4.29 -2.18
C THR A 303 5.66 -4.67 -2.19
N PRO A 304 6.04 -5.95 -2.17
CA PRO A 304 7.43 -6.38 -1.99
C PRO A 304 8.42 -5.66 -2.92
N ALA A 305 8.00 -5.31 -4.14
CA ALA A 305 8.80 -4.56 -5.11
C ALA A 305 9.02 -3.05 -4.81
N THR A 306 8.50 -2.51 -3.70
CA THR A 306 8.53 -1.06 -3.42
C THR A 306 9.59 -0.67 -2.38
N PRO A 307 10.59 0.15 -2.75
CA PRO A 307 11.63 0.61 -1.84
C PRO A 307 11.12 1.63 -0.83
N ARG A 308 11.68 1.59 0.38
CA ARG A 308 11.32 2.48 1.47
C ARG A 308 11.72 3.94 1.22
N SER A 309 10.89 4.86 1.71
CA SER A 309 11.13 6.32 1.65
C SER A 309 12.50 6.75 2.14
N SER A 310 13.03 6.12 3.18
CA SER A 310 14.32 6.50 3.78
C SER A 310 15.56 6.04 3.00
N ALA A 311 15.50 4.94 2.23
CA ALA A 311 16.60 4.52 1.34
C ALA A 311 16.69 5.44 0.11
N LEU A 312 15.53 5.71 -0.48
CA LEU A 312 15.39 6.63 -1.61
C LEU A 312 15.70 8.09 -1.23
N GLN A 313 15.34 8.51 -0.01
CA GLN A 313 15.72 9.81 0.55
C GLN A 313 17.24 10.00 0.63
N ARG A 314 18.00 8.95 0.96
CA ARG A 314 19.46 9.02 1.09
C ARG A 314 20.16 9.12 -0.26
N LEU A 315 19.69 8.34 -1.24
CA LEU A 315 20.09 8.42 -2.63
C LEU A 315 19.93 9.81 -3.24
N LEU A 316 18.79 10.47 -2.98
CA LEU A 316 18.55 11.82 -3.49
C LEU A 316 19.34 12.88 -2.73
N SER A 317 19.71 12.64 -1.47
CA SER A 317 20.60 13.53 -0.73
C SER A 317 22.07 13.40 -1.14
N SER A 318 22.51 12.21 -1.59
CA SER A 318 23.87 12.02 -2.11
C SER A 318 24.05 12.53 -3.55
N ALA A 319 22.97 12.66 -4.31
CA ALA A 319 22.97 13.22 -5.67
C ALA A 319 22.90 14.77 -5.73
N GLY A 320 22.69 15.46 -4.60
CA GLY A 320 22.30 16.88 -4.57
C GLY A 320 23.20 17.85 -3.78
N GLY A 321 24.45 17.51 -3.46
CA GLY A 321 25.36 18.41 -2.73
C GLY A 321 26.78 18.42 -3.30
N PRO A 322 27.44 19.59 -3.43
CA PRO A 322 28.75 19.70 -4.06
C PRO A 322 29.80 18.97 -3.22
N ARG A 323 30.58 18.11 -3.89
CA ARG A 323 31.86 17.66 -3.36
C ARG A 323 32.72 18.92 -3.18
N ARG A 324 33.08 19.22 -1.94
CA ARG A 324 34.17 20.15 -1.64
C ARG A 324 35.46 19.62 -2.23
#